data_AF-I4B5W7-F1
#
_entry.id   AF-I4B5W7-F1
#
_cell.length_a   1.000
_cell.length_b   1.000
_cell.length_c   1.000
_cell.angle_alpha   90.00
_cell.angle_beta   90.00
_cell.angle_gamma   90.00
#
_symmetry.space_group_name_H-M   'P 1'
#
loop_
_entity.id
_entity.type
_entity.pdbx_description
1 polymer ?
#
loop_
_entity_poly.entity_id
_entity_poly.type
_entity_poly.pdbx_seq_one_letter_code
_entity_poly.pdbx_strand_id
1 'polypeptide(L)' 'MKDIEIAKILYLAKSKKYEVACASFDVVDHLFKLDVPKGLKRRKSSVQTLSMLADEKVKFGYDRKEAVAVADDDENETD' A
#
# COMPACT_ATOMS: atom_id res chain seq x y z
N MET A 1 -6.57 7.27 24.87
CA MET A 1 -5.82 7.34 23.59
C MET A 1 -5.72 5.91 23.10
N LYS A 2 -6.27 5.54 21.93
CA LYS A 2 -6.05 4.17 21.40
C LYS A 2 -4.58 4.13 20.98
N ASP A 3 -3.78 3.38 21.71
CA ASP A 3 -2.37 3.20 21.41
C ASP A 3 -2.26 2.69 19.97
N ILE A 4 -1.41 3.38 19.20
CA ILE A 4 -1.03 2.86 17.89
C ILE A 4 -0.28 1.57 18.20
N GLU A 5 -0.72 0.43 17.67
CA GLU A 5 -0.06 -0.87 17.85
C GLU A 5 1.26 -0.89 17.05
N ILE A 6 2.23 -0.10 17.48
CA ILE A 6 3.55 0.02 16.86
C ILE A 6 4.21 -1.36 16.76
N ALA A 7 3.96 -2.25 17.73
CA ALA A 7 4.43 -3.63 17.70
C ALA A 7 4.01 -4.41 16.44
N LYS A 8 2.78 -4.23 15.94
CA LYS A 8 2.31 -4.89 14.71
C LYS A 8 3.01 -4.35 13.47
N ILE A 9 3.23 -3.04 13.41
CA ILE A 9 3.96 -2.39 12.31
C ILE A 9 5.43 -2.83 12.31
N LEU A 10 6.06 -2.91 13.49
CA LEU A 10 7.42 -3.42 13.65
C LEU A 10 7.52 -4.90 13.25
N TYR A 11 6.51 -5.70 13.59
CA TYR A 11 6.44 -7.11 13.18
C TYR A 11 6.36 -7.23 11.66
N LEU A 12 5.49 -6.43 11.01
CA LEU A 12 5.37 -6.37 9.55
C LEU A 12 6.72 -6.05 8.88
N ALA A 13 7.46 -5.08 9.42
CA ALA A 13 8.75 -4.65 8.86
C ALA A 13 9.94 -5.56 9.19
N LYS A 14 9.80 -6.52 10.12
CA LYS A 14 10.92 -7.29 10.69
C LYS A 14 11.70 -8.10 9.65
N SER A 15 11.04 -8.59 8.61
CA SER A 15 11.65 -9.49 7.61
C SER A 15 11.67 -8.92 6.20
N LYS A 16 10.86 -7.89 5.92
CA LYS A 16 10.64 -7.34 4.57
C LYS A 16 10.51 -5.81 4.58
N LYS A 17 11.43 -5.15 5.29
CA LYS A 17 11.35 -3.71 5.59
C LYS A 17 11.19 -2.86 4.32
N TYR A 18 11.91 -3.19 3.26
CA TYR A 18 11.91 -2.42 2.02
C TYR A 18 10.65 -2.68 1.20
N GLU A 19 10.20 -3.92 1.08
CA GLU A 19 8.99 -4.29 0.37
C GLU A 19 7.75 -3.70 1.04
N VAL A 20 7.70 -3.73 2.37
CA VAL A 20 6.63 -3.11 3.15
C VAL A 20 6.63 -1.60 2.98
N ALA A 21 7.81 -0.97 2.93
CA ALA A 21 7.92 0.47 2.68
C ALA A 21 7.44 0.83 1.27
N CYS A 22 7.89 0.11 0.24
CA CYS A 22 7.45 0.30 -1.15
C CYS A 22 5.94 0.10 -1.29
N ALA A 23 5.39 -0.97 -0.72
CA ALA A 23 3.96 -1.23 -0.70
C ALA A 23 3.17 -0.11 0.01
N SER A 24 3.73 0.47 1.07
CA SER A 24 3.07 1.56 1.77
C SER A 24 2.93 2.83 0.94
N PHE A 25 3.84 3.10 -0.01
CA PHE A 25 3.69 4.23 -0.93
C PHE A 25 2.53 3.99 -1.91
N ASP A 26 2.46 2.80 -2.50
CA ASP A 26 1.38 2.44 -3.43
C ASP A 26 -0.01 2.47 -2.75
N VAL A 27 -0.10 1.93 -1.53
CA VAL A 27 -1.35 1.95 -0.75
C VAL A 27 -1.75 3.37 -0.33
N VAL A 28 -0.79 4.24 -0.01
CA VAL A 28 -1.08 5.66 0.28
C VAL A 28 -1.64 6.35 -0.96
N ASP A 29 -1.04 6.13 -2.13
CA ASP A 29 -1.44 6.75 -3.39
C ASP A 29 -2.84 6.32 -3.81
N HIS A 30 -3.16 5.04 -3.59
CA HIS A 30 -4.45 4.45 -3.92
C HIS A 30 -5.48 4.43 -2.78
N LEU A 31 -5.21 5.13 -1.67
CA LEU A 31 -6.03 5.08 -0.46
C LEU A 31 -7.50 5.49 -0.71
N PHE A 32 -7.75 6.38 -1.66
CA PHE A 32 -9.09 6.81 -2.05
C PHE A 32 -9.95 5.72 -2.70
N LYS A 33 -9.32 4.65 -3.22
CA LYS A 33 -9.99 3.48 -3.79
C LYS A 33 -10.32 2.42 -2.72
N LEU A 34 -9.78 2.56 -1.51
CA LEU A 34 -9.89 1.56 -0.45
C LEU A 34 -11.00 1.90 0.55
N ASP A 35 -11.73 0.88 1.01
CA ASP A 35 -12.70 1.07 2.09
C ASP A 35 -11.98 1.16 3.45
N VAL A 36 -11.66 2.39 3.85
CA VAL A 36 -11.00 2.67 5.12
C VAL A 36 -11.99 2.45 6.28
N PRO A 37 -11.68 1.59 7.27
CA PRO A 37 -12.52 1.37 8.44
C PRO A 37 -12.90 2.68 9.15
N LYS A 38 -14.15 2.79 9.64
CA LYS A 38 -14.67 4.02 10.29
C LYS A 38 -13.75 4.57 11.39
N GLY A 39 -13.10 3.69 12.16
CA GLY A 39 -12.15 4.09 13.21
C GLY A 39 -10.84 4.69 12.70
N LEU A 40 -10.50 4.50 11.42
CA LEU A 40 -9.30 4.99 10.77
C LEU A 40 -9.54 6.23 9.89
N LYS A 41 -10.77 6.49 9.44
CA LYS A 41 -11.09 7.62 8.51
C LYS A 41 -10.61 9.00 8.99
N ARG A 42 -10.51 9.23 10.30
CA ARG A 42 -10.03 10.50 10.89
C ARG A 42 -8.51 10.56 11.13
N ARG A 43 -7.77 9.50 10.80
CA ARG A 43 -6.32 9.40 10.99
C ARG A 43 -5.59 9.92 9.76
N LYS A 44 -4.31 10.27 9.91
CA LYS A 44 -3.46 10.62 8.76
C LYS A 44 -3.34 9.44 7.80
N SER A 45 -3.21 9.70 6.50
CA SER A 45 -3.10 8.68 5.44
C SER A 45 -2.02 7.63 5.69
N SER A 46 -0.87 8.06 6.21
CA SER A 46 0.23 7.15 6.61
C SER A 46 -0.19 6.18 7.72
N VAL A 47 -0.95 6.65 8.70
CA VAL A 47 -1.47 5.80 9.79
C VAL A 47 -2.54 4.85 9.27
N GLN A 48 -3.44 5.33 8.40
CA GLN A 48 -4.46 4.49 7.78
C GLN A 48 -3.80 3.34 7.00
N THR A 49 -2.81 3.67 6.16
CA THR A 49 -2.08 2.72 5.33
C THR A 49 -1.34 1.67 6.15
N LEU A 50 -0.54 2.10 7.13
CA LEU A 50 0.20 1.15 7.98
C LEU A 50 -0.74 0.25 8.80
N SER A 51 -1.87 0.77 9.26
CA SER A 51 -2.88 -0.05 9.94
C SER A 51 -3.55 -1.04 9.00
N MET A 52 -3.86 -0.65 7.75
CA MET A 52 -4.48 -1.55 6.78
C MET A 52 -3.52 -2.67 6.31
N LEU A 53 -2.24 -2.35 6.16
CA LEU A 53 -1.19 -3.33 5.87
C LEU A 53 -0.95 -4.27 7.06
N ALA A 54 -0.89 -3.73 8.29
CA ALA A 54 -0.68 -4.54 9.49
C ALA A 54 -1.88 -5.44 9.83
N ASP A 55 -3.10 -5.03 9.48
CA ASP A 55 -4.32 -5.84 9.62
C ASP A 55 -4.52 -6.83 8.45
N GLU A 56 -3.58 -6.91 7.50
CA GLU A 56 -3.69 -7.73 6.27
C GLU A 56 -4.94 -7.43 5.43
N LYS A 57 -5.57 -6.26 5.60
CA LYS A 57 -6.73 -5.80 4.83
C LYS A 57 -6.37 -5.41 3.41
N VAL A 58 -5.09 -5.12 3.19
CA VAL A 58 -4.50 -4.90 1.88
C VAL A 58 -3.32 -5.85 1.78
N LYS A 59 -3.37 -6.77 0.82
CA LYS A 59 -2.24 -7.62 0.48
C LYS A 59 -1.39 -6.91 -0.56
N PHE A 60 -0.10 -6.79 -0.31
CA PHE A 60 0.86 -6.40 -1.34
C PHE A 60 1.33 -7.68 -2.04
N GLY A 61 0.83 -7.90 -3.25
CA GLY A 61 1.23 -9.01 -4.07
C GLY A 61 2.36 -8.60 -5.01
N TYR A 62 3.54 -9.19 -4.83
CA TYR A 62 4.34 -9.62 -5.99
C TYR A 62 3.74 -10.91 -6.56
N ASP A 63 2.41 -11.01 -6.65
CA ASP A 63 1.82 -12.09 -7.41
C ASP A 63 2.14 -11.79 -8.87
N ARG A 64 3.21 -12.43 -9.35
CA ARG A 64 3.74 -12.43 -10.72
C ARG A 64 2.73 -13.02 -11.71
N LYS A 65 1.50 -12.54 -11.74
CA LYS A 65 0.49 -12.99 -12.69
C LYS A 65 -0.37 -11.89 -13.29
N GLU A 66 -0.32 -10.65 -12.82
CA GLU A 66 -1.04 -9.57 -13.50
C GLU A 66 -0.08 -8.50 -14.01
N ALA A 67 0.25 -8.71 -15.28
CA ALA A 67 0.38 -7.69 -16.29
C ALA A 67 1.21 -6.46 -15.92
N VAL A 68 2.49 -6.56 -16.28
CA VAL A 68 3.15 -5.45 -16.96
C VAL A 68 2.28 -5.09 -18.17
N ALA A 69 1.29 -4.22 -17.98
CA ALA A 69 0.80 -3.39 -19.06
C ALA A 69 1.91 -2.37 -19.27
N VAL A 70 2.85 -2.75 -20.14
CA VAL A 70 3.84 -1.86 -20.73
C VAL A 70 3.06 -0.64 -21.21
N ALA A 71 3.52 0.55 -20.86
CA ALA A 71 3.06 1.75 -21.50
C ALA A 71 3.23 1.56 -23.00
N ASP A 72 2.14 1.59 -23.76
CA ASP A 72 2.21 1.88 -25.19
C ASP A 72 2.65 3.35 -25.28
N ASP A 73 3.97 3.57 -25.30
CA ASP A 73 4.55 4.76 -25.91
C ASP A 73 4.22 4.70 -27.40
N ASP A 74 3.07 5.28 -27.76
CA ASP A 74 2.67 5.48 -29.14
C ASP A 74 3.46 6.68 -29.71
N GLU A 75 4.78 6.54 -29.84
CA GLU A 75 5.58 7.31 -30.79
C GLU A 75 5.41 6.69 -32.19
N ASN A 76 4.29 6.98 -32.84
CA ASN A 76 4.22 6.88 -34.29
C ASN A 76 4.80 8.17 -34.89
N GLU A 77 6.13 8.19 -35.04
CA GLU A 77 6.76 8.90 -36.16
C GLU A 77 6.32 8.20 -37.46
N THR A 78 5.47 8.86 -38.23
CA THR A 78 5.29 8.55 -39.65
C THR A 78 5.89 9.68 -40.48
N ASP A 79 6.97 9.31 -41.20
CA ASP A 79 7.56 9.85 -42.45
C ASP A 79 7.35 11.33 -42.82
#